data_AF-A0A4R5L139-F1
#
_entry.id   AF-A0A4R5L139-F1
#
_cell.length_a   1.000
_cell.length_b   1.000
_cell.length_c   1.000
_cell.angle_alpha   90.00
_cell.angle_beta   90.00
_cell.angle_gamma   90.00
#
_symmetry.space_group_name_H-M   'P 1'
#
loop_
_entity.id
_entity.type
_entity.pdbx_description
1 polymer ?
#
loop_
_entity_poly.entity_id
_entity_poly.type
_entity_poly.pdbx_seq_one_letter_code
_entity_poly.pdbx_strand_id
1 'polypeptide(L)' 'MLSVVKGEPTPEELAALTAVVASLGTPAEAEAEQPTTRHWLRRQQLRLEPTPGPGAWRRSRG' A
#
# COMPACT_ATOMS: atom_id res chain seq x y z
N MET A 1 -18.98 10.22 6.30
CA MET A 1 -19.34 10.15 7.73
C MET A 1 -20.44 9.12 7.92
N LEU A 2 -20.40 8.35 9.01
CA LEU A 2 -21.38 7.32 9.39
C LEU A 2 -22.35 7.90 10.44
N SER A 3 -23.64 7.54 10.40
CA SER A 3 -24.62 7.93 11.41
C SER A 3 -25.64 6.83 11.68
N VAL A 4 -26.16 6.78 12.92
CA VAL A 4 -27.21 5.84 13.34
C VAL A 4 -28.56 6.53 13.19
N VAL A 5 -29.44 5.97 12.36
CA VAL A 5 -30.77 6.56 12.08
C VAL A 5 -31.86 5.97 13.00
N LYS A 6 -31.59 4.80 13.61
CA LYS A 6 -32.55 4.10 14.48
C LYS A 6 -31.82 3.19 15.49
N GLY A 7 -32.32 3.15 16.72
CA GLY A 7 -31.81 2.29 17.79
C GLY A 7 -30.64 2.92 18.57
N GLU A 8 -30.23 2.23 19.62
CA GLU A 8 -29.12 2.63 20.51
C GLU A 8 -28.10 1.48 20.52
N PRO A 9 -27.23 1.37 19.50
CA PRO A 9 -26.24 0.31 19.43
C PRO A 9 -25.20 0.48 20.53
N THR A 10 -24.64 -0.63 21.00
CA THR A 10 -23.57 -0.54 22.00
C THR A 10 -22.29 0.03 21.36
N PRO A 11 -21.37 0.60 22.16
CA PRO A 11 -20.08 1.08 21.67
C PRO A 11 -19.30 0.00 20.90
N GLU A 12 -19.42 -1.26 21.31
CA GLU A 12 -18.74 -2.40 20.70
C GLU A 12 -19.28 -2.71 19.30
N GLU A 13 -20.61 -2.68 19.13
CA GLU A 13 -21.25 -2.90 17.84
C GLU A 13 -20.88 -1.80 16.84
N LEU A 14 -20.85 -0.55 17.30
CA LEU A 14 -20.40 0.59 16.49
C LEU A 14 -18.93 0.47 16.10
N ALA A 15 -18.06 0.05 17.03
CA ALA A 15 -16.64 -0.14 16.75
C ALA A 15 -16.41 -1.23 15.70
N ALA A 16 -17.10 -2.37 15.82
CA ALA A 16 -17.01 -3.49 14.88
C ALA A 16 -17.41 -3.07 13.46
N LEU A 17 -18.55 -2.38 13.31
CA LEU A 17 -19.01 -1.89 12.00
C LEU A 17 -18.07 -0.84 11.42
N THR A 18 -17.56 0.07 12.25
CA THR A 18 -16.62 1.11 11.81
C THR A 18 -15.32 0.50 11.29
N ALA A 19 -14.79 -0.54 11.95
CA ALA A 19 -13.60 -1.24 11.49
C ALA A 19 -13.78 -1.86 10.10
N VAL A 20 -14.94 -2.48 9.84
CA VAL A 20 -15.26 -3.05 8.53
C VAL A 20 -15.35 -1.96 7.47
N VAL A 21 -16.08 -0.88 7.72
CA VAL A 21 -16.20 0.25 6.77
C VAL A 21 -14.83 0.88 6.49
N ALA A 22 -13.98 1.05 7.51
CA ALA A 22 -12.63 1.54 7.36
C ALA A 22 -11.77 0.62 6.48
N SER A 23 -11.91 -0.70 6.61
CA SER A 23 -11.18 -1.66 5.78
C SER A 23 -11.58 -1.61 4.30
N LEU A 24 -12.84 -1.30 3.99
CA LEU A 24 -13.31 -1.15 2.60
C LEU A 24 -12.75 0.12 1.93
N GLY A 25 -12.51 1.17 2.71
CA GLY A 25 -12.00 2.46 2.23
C GLY A 25 -10.48 2.60 2.29
N THR A 26 -9.79 1.67 2.94
CA THR A 26 -8.32 1.68 3.01
C THR A 26 -7.80 1.06 1.72
N PRO A 27 -7.16 1.84 0.81
CA PRO A 27 -6.46 1.23 -0.30
C PRO A 27 -5.43 0.29 0.30
N ALA A 28 -5.45 -0.98 -0.13
CA ALA A 28 -4.39 -1.92 0.23
C ALA A 28 -3.07 -1.22 -0.05
N GLU A 29 -2.20 -1.14 0.96
CA GLU A 29 -0.86 -0.64 0.76
C GLU A 29 -0.26 -1.50 -0.34
N ALA A 30 -0.09 -0.88 -1.52
CA ALA A 30 0.34 -1.59 -2.70
C ALA A 30 1.71 -2.15 -2.35
N GLU A 31 1.76 -3.44 -2.10
CA GLU A 31 3.00 -4.13 -1.80
C GLU A 31 3.91 -3.84 -2.98
N ALA A 32 4.94 -3.04 -2.71
CA ALA A 32 5.78 -2.50 -3.77
C ALA A 32 6.26 -3.68 -4.58
N GLU A 33 5.88 -3.72 -5.87
CA GLU A 33 6.14 -4.86 -6.74
C GLU A 33 7.61 -5.18 -6.65
N GLN A 34 7.96 -6.29 -5.99
CA GLN A 34 9.34 -6.61 -5.73
C GLN A 34 9.99 -6.81 -7.09
N PRO A 35 10.94 -5.94 -7.48
CA PRO A 35 11.56 -6.09 -8.78
C PRO A 35 12.22 -7.47 -8.80
N THR A 36 11.81 -8.30 -9.74
CA THR A 36 12.45 -9.60 -9.97
C THR A 36 13.97 -9.40 -10.03
N THR A 37 14.76 -10.40 -9.63
CA THR A 37 16.24 -10.30 -9.52
C THR A 37 16.91 -9.75 -10.79
N ARG A 38 16.25 -9.85 -11.95
CA ARG A 38 16.72 -9.40 -13.27
C ARG A 38 16.18 -8.04 -13.73
N HIS A 39 15.39 -7.35 -12.92
CA HIS A 39 14.79 -6.07 -13.28
C HIS A 39 15.83 -5.03 -13.73
N TRP A 40 16.98 -4.95 -13.03
CA TRP A 40 18.07 -4.06 -13.42
C TRP A 40 18.68 -4.41 -14.78
N LEU A 41 18.94 -5.70 -15.04
CA LEU A 41 19.51 -6.16 -16.31
C LEU A 41 18.58 -5.83 -17.49
N ARG A 42 17.26 -6.04 -17.30
CA ARG A 42 16.24 -5.68 -18.29
C ARG A 42 16.25 -4.18 -18.60
N ARG A 43 16.35 -3.33 -17.57
CA ARG A 43 16.40 -1.87 -17.74
C ARG A 43 17.66 -1.41 -18.46
N GLN A 44 18.81 -2.03 -18.16
CA GLN A 44 20.07 -1.75 -18.85
C GLN A 44 19.97 -2.11 -20.34
N GLN A 45 19.43 -3.28 -20.68
CA GLN A 45 19.22 -3.72 -22.07
C GLN A 45 18.32 -2.75 -22.84
N LEU A 46 17.28 -2.23 -22.18
CA LEU A 46 16.32 -1.29 -22.75
C LEU A 46 16.78 0.17 -22.71
N ARG A 47 17.98 0.46 -22.18
CA ARG A 47 18.54 1.83 -22.06
C ARG A 47 17.58 2.83 -21.39
N LEU A 48 16.80 2.34 -20.43
CA LEU A 48 15.85 3.17 -19.71
C LEU A 48 16.59 4.14 -18.76
N GLU A 49 16.09 5.37 -18.68
CA GLU A 49 16.61 6.38 -17.74
C GLU A 49 16.47 5.88 -16.29
N PRO A 50 17.39 6.23 -15.36
CA PRO A 50 17.29 5.82 -13.96
C PRO A 50 15.99 6.30 -13.30
N THR A 51 15.35 5.47 -12.47
CA THR A 51 14.18 5.90 -11.68
C THR A 51 14.66 6.34 -10.30
N PRO A 52 14.51 7.62 -9.92
CA PRO A 52 14.78 8.07 -8.57
C PRO A 52 13.72 7.55 -7.60
N GLY A 53 14.12 7.16 -6.39
CA GLY A 53 13.17 6.73 -5.36
C GLY A 53 13.79 5.90 -4.23
N PRO A 54 13.04 5.65 -3.15
CA PRO A 54 13.51 4.86 -2.01
C PRO A 54 13.99 3.47 -2.45
N GLY A 55 15.23 3.10 -2.09
CA GLY A 55 15.83 1.82 -2.45
C GLY A 55 16.62 1.79 -3.77
N ALA A 56 16.53 2.83 -4.61
CA ALA A 56 17.30 2.92 -5.86
C ALA A 56 18.82 2.96 -5.64
N TRP A 57 19.29 3.39 -4.45
CA TRP A 57 20.71 3.49 -4.10
C TRP A 57 21.20 2.39 -3.17
N ARG A 58 20.38 1.38 -2.87
CA ARG A 58 20.61 0.43 -1.77
C ARG A 58 21.77 -0.56 -1.99
N ARG A 59 22.65 -0.32 -2.97
CA ARG A 59 23.88 -1.11 -3.21
C ARG A 59 25.14 -0.27 -3.45
N SER A 60 25.21 1.00 -3.01
CA SER A 60 26.47 1.76 -3.01
C SER A 60 27.44 1.37 -1.88
N ARG A 61 27.36 0.16 -1.34
CA ARG A 61 28.35 -0.39 -0.41
C ARG A 61 29.04 -1.59 -1.05
N GLY A 62 30.08 -1.29 -1.81
CA GLY A 62 31.30 -2.07 -1.91
C GLY A 62 32.42 -1.21 -1.35
#